data_AF-A0A1Y1MHV4-F1
#
_entry.id   AF-A0A1Y1MHV4-F1
#
_cell.length_a   1.000
_cell.length_b   1.000
_cell.length_c   1.000
_cell.angle_alpha   90.00
_cell.angle_beta   90.00
_cell.angle_gamma   90.00
#
_symmetry.space_group_name_H-M   'P 1'
#
loop_
_entity.id
_entity.type
_entity.pdbx_description
1 polymer ?
#
loop_
_entity_poly.entity_id
_entity_poly.type
_entity_poly.pdbx_seq_one_letter_code
_entity_poly.pdbx_strand_id
1 'polypeptide(L)'
;MSEITAGIQVIKMYAWEKPFEEMVKVARKLEMDVMARTSYIRGFLISLTVFSDRFSLFLTIVTYVLLGNALTSDKVFSMAQLFNTVQSYMVVLYPFAMSFFAEAKVSVERVEVQVRRKNLMLHTIF
;
A
#
# COMPACT_ATOMS: atom_id res chain seq x y z
N MET A 1 7.65 -21.66 -3.54
CA MET A 1 6.93 -22.75 -2.83
C MET A 1 6.20 -23.70 -3.79
N SER A 2 5.50 -23.20 -4.82
CA SER A 2 4.79 -24.04 -5.81
C SER A 2 5.65 -25.10 -6.50
N GLU A 3 6.89 -24.76 -6.86
CA GLU A 3 7.83 -25.70 -7.50
C GLU A 3 8.26 -26.84 -6.55
N ILE A 4 8.47 -26.52 -5.26
CA ILE A 4 8.84 -27.51 -4.24
C ILE A 4 7.70 -28.51 -4.03
N THR A 5 6.45 -28.03 -4.01
CA THR A 5 5.28 -28.92 -3.92
C THR A 5 5.08 -29.78 -5.15
N ALA A 6 5.41 -29.27 -6.34
CA ALA A 6 5.34 -30.04 -7.59
C ALA A 6 6.42 -31.15 -7.66
N GLY A 7 7.60 -30.92 -7.08
CA GLY A 7 8.73 -31.85 -7.07
C GLY A 7 8.81 -32.82 -5.87
N ILE A 8 7.79 -32.88 -5.01
CA ILE A 8 7.88 -33.58 -3.72
C ILE A 8 8.21 -35.09 -3.81
N GLN A 9 7.77 -35.76 -4.88
CA GLN A 9 8.05 -37.19 -5.08
C GLN A 9 9.55 -37.46 -5.27
N VAL A 10 10.24 -36.60 -6.02
CA VAL A 10 11.70 -36.70 -6.25
C VAL A 10 12.45 -36.43 -4.95
N ILE A 11 12.04 -35.41 -4.21
CA ILE A 11 12.66 -35.06 -2.92
C ILE A 11 12.59 -36.23 -1.94
N LYS A 12 11.44 -36.94 -1.88
CA LYS A 12 11.29 -38.13 -1.03
C LYS A 12 12.09 -39.33 -1.53
N MET A 13 12.12 -39.57 -2.85
CA MET A 13 12.86 -40.67 -3.45
C MET A 13 14.36 -40.61 -3.11
N TYR A 14 14.94 -39.40 -3.07
CA TYR A 14 16.34 -39.18 -2.74
C TYR A 14 16.60 -38.81 -1.27
N ALA A 15 15.57 -38.86 -0.40
CA ALA A 15 15.65 -38.47 1.01
C ALA A 15 16.24 -37.05 1.25
N TRP A 16 16.00 -36.12 0.32
CA TRP A 16 16.48 -34.73 0.38
C TRP A 16 15.64 -33.82 1.28
N GLU A 17 14.79 -34.38 2.15
CA GLU A 17 13.88 -33.60 2.99
C GLU A 17 14.62 -32.62 3.92
N LYS A 18 15.72 -33.06 4.53
CA LYS A 18 16.53 -32.23 5.45
C LYS A 18 17.21 -31.02 4.79
N PRO A 19 17.95 -31.16 3.68
CA PRO A 19 18.54 -30.00 3.01
C PRO A 19 17.48 -29.04 2.45
N PHE A 20 16.35 -29.55 1.94
CA PHE A 20 15.24 -28.69 1.51
C PHE A 20 14.58 -27.94 2.67
N GLU A 21 14.43 -28.59 3.83
CA GLU A 21 13.91 -27.96 5.05
C GLU A 21 14.78 -26.76 5.47
N GLU A 22 16.11 -26.93 5.44
CA GLU A 22 17.05 -25.85 5.76
C GLU A 22 16.99 -24.71 4.73
N MET A 23 16.91 -25.02 3.44
CA MET A 23 16.76 -24.02 2.38
C MET A 23 15.49 -23.17 2.56
N VAL A 24 14.36 -23.83 2.84
CA VAL A 24 13.09 -23.13 3.10
C VAL A 24 13.17 -22.28 4.37
N LYS A 25 13.84 -22.76 5.43
CA LYS A 25 14.07 -21.98 6.65
C LYS A 25 14.83 -20.68 6.39
N VAL A 26 15.89 -20.74 5.57
CA VAL A 26 16.65 -19.54 5.18
C VAL A 26 15.79 -18.56 4.39
N ALA A 27 15.06 -19.04 3.38
CA ALA A 27 14.16 -18.20 2.60
C ALA A 27 13.07 -17.55 3.48
N ARG A 28 12.47 -18.33 4.39
CA ARG A 28 11.45 -17.84 5.33
C ARG A 28 11.98 -16.77 6.27
N LYS A 29 13.24 -16.90 6.72
CA LYS A 29 13.89 -15.88 7.55
C LYS A 29 14.01 -14.55 6.81
N LEU A 30 14.42 -14.58 5.54
CA LEU A 30 14.49 -13.38 4.70
C LEU A 30 13.11 -12.75 4.49
N GLU A 31 12.08 -13.55 4.23
CA GLU A 31 10.69 -13.05 4.12
C GLU A 31 10.23 -12.37 5.41
N MET A 32 10.50 -12.97 6.57
CA MET A 32 10.13 -12.40 7.87
C MET A 32 10.87 -11.09 8.15
N ASP A 33 12.15 -10.99 7.80
CA ASP A 33 12.94 -9.77 7.99
C ASP A 33 12.37 -8.61 7.15
N VAL A 34 12.00 -8.86 5.90
CA VAL A 34 11.34 -7.86 5.05
C VAL A 34 9.98 -7.49 5.61
N MET A 35 9.17 -8.49 5.99
CA MET A 35 7.83 -8.25 6.54
C MET A 35 7.88 -7.44 7.84
N ALA A 36 8.85 -7.70 8.72
CA ALA A 36 9.06 -6.95 9.94
C ALA A 36 9.40 -5.49 9.63
N ARG A 37 10.36 -5.22 8.73
CA ARG A 37 10.72 -3.86 8.32
C ARG A 37 9.54 -3.11 7.72
N THR A 38 8.80 -3.73 6.81
CA THR A 38 7.60 -3.14 6.20
C THR A 38 6.54 -2.84 7.27
N SER A 39 6.36 -3.73 8.25
CA SER A 39 5.42 -3.52 9.36
C SER A 39 5.83 -2.32 10.23
N TYR A 40 7.12 -2.19 10.57
CA TYR A 40 7.61 -1.03 11.33
C TYR A 40 7.39 0.29 10.58
N ILE A 41 7.74 0.34 9.29
CA ILE A 41 7.51 1.53 8.45
C ILE A 41 6.03 1.86 8.40
N ARG A 42 5.17 0.86 8.18
CA ARG A 42 3.72 1.06 8.14
C ARG A 42 3.17 1.56 9.47
N GLY A 43 3.61 0.99 10.59
CA GLY A 43 3.22 1.43 11.92
C GLY A 43 3.61 2.88 12.19
N PHE A 44 4.83 3.26 11.80
CA PHE A 44 5.31 4.64 11.92
C PHE A 44 4.52 5.62 11.04
N LEU A 45 4.15 5.24 9.81
CA LEU A 45 3.33 6.09 8.94
C LEU A 45 1.92 6.31 9.50
N ILE A 46 1.30 5.26 10.05
CA ILE A 46 -0.04 5.35 10.67
C ILE A 46 0.02 6.25 11.91
N SER A 47 1.04 6.09 12.76
CA SER A 47 1.18 6.93 13.95
C SER A 47 1.43 8.39 13.60
N LEU A 48 2.26 8.66 12.59
CA LEU A 48 2.53 10.01 12.10
C LEU A 48 1.26 10.68 11.54
N THR A 49 0.40 9.91 10.87
CA THR A 49 -0.89 10.39 10.37
C THR A 49 -1.75 10.87 11.54
N VAL A 50 -2.02 10.01 12.52
CA VAL A 50 -2.84 10.36 13.70
C VAL A 50 -2.29 11.57 14.45
N PHE A 51 -0.96 11.66 14.58
CA PHE A 51 -0.31 12.80 15.22
C PHE A 51 -0.50 14.09 14.42
N SER A 52 -0.26 14.05 13.11
CA SER A 52 -0.37 15.21 12.22
C SER A 52 -1.75 15.85 12.28
N ASP A 53 -2.79 15.03 12.36
CA ASP A 53 -4.19 15.48 12.39
C ASP A 53 -4.49 16.32 13.63
N ARG A 54 -4.13 15.78 14.80
CA ARG A 54 -4.34 16.44 16.09
C ARG A 54 -3.47 17.69 16.20
N PHE A 55 -2.25 17.61 15.68
CA PHE A 55 -1.31 18.73 15.67
C PHE A 55 -1.77 19.88 14.77
N SER A 56 -2.26 19.59 13.56
CA SER A 56 -2.78 20.60 12.63
C SER A 56 -4.00 21.34 13.19
N LEU A 57 -4.93 20.60 13.80
CA LEU A 57 -6.08 21.18 14.49
C LEU A 57 -5.64 22.07 15.66
N PHE A 58 -4.71 21.60 16.49
CA PHE A 58 -4.16 22.38 17.60
C PHE A 58 -3.53 23.68 17.12
N LEU A 59 -2.65 23.62 16.11
CA LEU A 59 -2.02 24.80 15.53
C LEU A 59 -3.06 25.79 15.00
N THR A 60 -4.12 25.31 14.36
CA THR A 60 -5.18 26.18 13.82
C THR A 60 -5.96 26.89 14.92
N ILE A 61 -6.26 26.19 16.03
CA ILE A 61 -6.93 26.81 17.19
C ILE A 61 -6.01 27.84 17.84
N VAL A 62 -4.72 27.53 18.02
CA VAL A 62 -3.74 28.44 18.62
C VAL A 62 -3.59 29.70 17.78
N THR A 63 -3.42 29.59 16.47
CA THR A 63 -3.32 30.76 15.59
C THR A 63 -4.61 31.58 15.61
N TYR A 64 -5.77 30.94 15.59
CA TYR A 64 -7.06 31.62 15.67
C TYR A 64 -7.21 32.49 16.93
N VAL A 65 -6.73 32.00 18.08
CA VAL A 65 -6.70 32.75 19.35
C VAL A 65 -5.68 33.89 19.31
N LEU A 66 -4.48 33.64 18.78
CA LEU A 66 -3.43 34.65 18.67
C LEU A 66 -3.84 35.85 17.78
N LEU A 67 -4.73 35.61 16.82
CA LEU A 67 -5.33 36.66 15.99
C LEU A 67 -6.39 37.51 16.75
N GLY A 68 -6.61 37.24 18.04
CA GLY A 68 -7.53 38.00 18.88
C GLY A 68 -9.00 37.57 18.76
N ASN A 69 -9.29 36.46 18.10
CA ASN A 69 -10.66 35.97 17.96
C ASN A 69 -11.11 35.21 19.21
N ALA A 70 -12.37 35.40 19.61
CA ALA A 70 -12.98 34.63 20.69
C ALA A 70 -13.24 33.18 20.25
N LEU A 71 -12.85 32.23 21.11
CA LEU A 71 -13.20 30.81 20.98
C LEU A 71 -14.64 30.59 21.44
N THR A 72 -15.50 30.26 20.48
CA THR A 72 -16.86 29.77 20.75
C THR A 72 -16.91 28.28 20.47
N SER A 73 -17.65 27.54 21.29
CA SER A 73 -17.86 26.09 21.16
C SER A 73 -18.20 25.69 19.71
N ASP A 74 -19.17 26.39 19.11
CA ASP A 74 -19.69 26.11 17.77
C ASP A 74 -18.59 26.12 16.69
N LYS A 75 -17.64 27.07 16.81
CA LYS A 75 -16.53 27.22 15.87
C LYS A 75 -15.50 26.11 16.01
N VAL A 76 -15.16 25.73 17.25
CA VAL A 76 -14.18 24.67 17.52
C VAL A 76 -14.69 23.33 17.03
N PHE A 77 -15.96 23.00 17.31
CA PHE A 77 -16.57 21.76 16.83
C PHE A 77 -16.67 21.74 15.30
N SER A 78 -17.03 22.86 14.67
CA SER A 78 -17.09 22.97 13.20
C SER A 78 -15.71 22.79 12.56
N MET A 79 -14.66 23.44 13.09
CA MET A 79 -13.29 23.27 12.62
C MET A 79 -12.84 21.81 12.76
N ALA A 80 -13.09 21.19 13.91
CA ALA A 80 -12.71 19.80 14.15
C ALA A 80 -13.34 18.84 13.13
N GLN A 81 -14.63 19.03 12.82
CA GLN A 81 -15.35 18.23 11.83
C GLN A 81 -14.79 18.43 10.41
N LEU A 82 -14.49 19.68 10.04
CA LEU A 82 -13.91 20.01 8.73
C LEU A 82 -12.52 19.38 8.55
N PHE A 83 -11.64 19.50 9.54
CA PHE A 83 -10.31 18.88 9.50
C PHE A 83 -10.40 17.36 9.37
N ASN A 84 -11.26 16.70 10.15
CA ASN A 84 -11.44 15.26 10.06
C ASN A 84 -11.93 14.80 8.68
N THR A 85 -12.83 15.58 8.08
CA THR A 85 -13.38 15.31 6.75
C THR A 85 -12.31 15.47 5.68
N VAL A 86 -11.68 16.65 5.60
CA VAL A 86 -10.66 16.98 4.59
C VAL A 86 -9.51 15.97 4.63
N GLN A 87 -9.08 15.62 5.84
CA GLN A 87 -8.00 14.67 6.02
C GLN A 87 -8.37 13.25 5.56
N SER A 88 -9.58 12.79 5.83
CA SER A 88 -10.06 11.49 5.32
C SER A 88 -10.01 11.45 3.78
N TYR A 89 -10.39 12.54 3.11
CA TYR A 89 -10.27 12.65 1.66
C TYR A 89 -8.82 12.69 1.18
N MET A 90 -7.97 13.51 1.81
CA MET A 90 -6.60 13.75 1.34
C MET A 90 -5.64 12.60 1.66
N VAL A 91 -5.77 11.96 2.82
CA VAL A 91 -4.83 10.92 3.27
C VAL A 91 -5.25 9.53 2.81
N VAL A 92 -6.56 9.25 2.74
CA VAL A 92 -7.05 7.91 2.41
C VAL A 92 -7.55 7.85 0.97
N LEU A 93 -8.59 8.61 0.64
CA LEU A 93 -9.29 8.46 -0.64
C LEU A 93 -8.42 8.88 -1.84
N TYR A 94 -7.66 9.98 -1.69
CA TYR A 94 -6.86 10.52 -2.77
C TYR A 94 -5.71 9.59 -3.22
N PRO A 95 -4.87 9.04 -2.31
CA PRO A 95 -3.84 8.05 -2.70
C PRO A 95 -4.43 6.76 -3.27
N PHE A 96 -5.58 6.30 -2.76
CA PHE A 96 -6.27 5.14 -3.34
C PHE A 96 -6.72 5.42 -4.77
N ALA A 97 -7.35 6.56 -5.02
CA ALA A 97 -7.78 6.96 -6.36
C ALA A 97 -6.58 7.03 -7.33
N MET A 98 -5.46 7.63 -6.92
CA MET A 98 -4.24 7.67 -7.75
C MET A 98 -3.67 6.29 -8.04
N SER A 99 -3.65 5.40 -7.05
CA SER A 99 -3.17 4.01 -7.22
C SER A 99 -4.04 3.25 -8.22
N PHE A 100 -5.37 3.32 -8.07
CA PHE A 100 -6.30 2.69 -9.01
C PHE A 100 -6.19 3.27 -10.41
N PHE A 101 -6.02 4.58 -10.54
CA PHE A 101 -5.81 5.23 -11.83
C PHE A 101 -4.53 4.74 -12.50
N ALA A 102 -3.41 4.65 -11.76
CA ALA A 102 -2.15 4.15 -12.28
C ALA A 102 -2.26 2.69 -12.73
N GLU A 103 -2.92 1.84 -11.92
CA GLU A 103 -3.14 0.43 -12.25
C GLU A 103 -4.05 0.26 -13.46
N ALA A 104 -5.12 1.05 -13.56
CA ALA A 104 -6.02 1.07 -14.72
C ALA A 104 -5.27 1.47 -15.98
N LYS A 105 -4.44 2.52 -15.93
CA LYS A 105 -3.63 2.99 -17.06
C LYS A 105 -2.71 1.88 -17.60
N VAL A 106 -1.93 1.25 -16.73
CA VAL A 106 -1.02 0.17 -17.11
C VAL A 106 -1.79 -1.05 -17.63
N SER A 107 -2.97 -1.33 -17.08
CA SER A 107 -3.81 -2.45 -17.52
C SER A 107 -4.38 -2.22 -18.92
N VAL A 108 -4.84 -1.01 -19.24
CA VAL A 108 -5.29 -0.65 -20.60
C VAL A 108 -4.14 -0.79 -21.61
N GLU A 109 -2.95 -0.27 -21.28
CA GLU A 109 -1.77 -0.34 -22.13
C GLU A 109 -1.38 -1.80 -22.46
N ARG A 110 -1.40 -2.69 -21.46
CA ARG A 110 -1.12 -4.12 -21.67
C ARG A 110 -2.12 -4.78 -22.61
N VAL A 111 -3.41 -4.47 -22.47
CA VAL A 111 -4.45 -5.02 -23.35
C VAL A 111 -4.26 -4.52 -24.78
N GLU A 112 -3.94 -3.24 -24.96
CA GLU A 112 -3.70 -2.66 -26.28
C GLU A 112 -2.54 -3.36 -27.01
N VAL A 113 -1.42 -3.58 -26.31
CA VAL A 113 -0.25 -4.28 -26.86
C VAL A 113 -0.61 -5.72 -27.27
N GLN A 114 -1.39 -6.42 -26.45
CA GLN A 114 -1.83 -7.80 -26.74
C GLN A 114 -2.72 -7.86 -27.99
N VAL A 115 -3.64 -6.91 -28.14
CA VAL A 115 -4.53 -6.80 -29.31
C VAL A 115 -3.73 -6.48 -30.58
N ARG A 116 -2.80 -5.52 -30.50
CA ARG A 116 -1.94 -5.14 -31.64
C ARG A 116 -1.05 -6.30 -32.10
N ARG A 117 -0.50 -7.08 -31.16
CA ARG A 117 0.31 -8.27 -31.47
C ARG A 117 -0.50 -9.35 -32.20
N LYS A 118 -1.77 -9.56 -31.82
CA LYS A 118 -2.67 -10.50 -32.54
C LYS A 118 -2.96 -10.04 -33.97
N ASN A 119 -3.23 -8.76 -34.19
CA ASN A 119 -3.50 -8.22 -35.53
C ASN A 119 -2.28 -8.32 -36.46
N LEU A 120 -1.06 -8.09 -35.93
CA LEU A 120 0.17 -8.26 -36.70
C LEU A 120 0.42 -9.73 -37.10
N MET A 121 0.20 -10.69 -36.20
CA MET A 121 0.35 -12.11 -36.54
C MET A 121 -0.69 -12.58 -37.58
N LEU A 122 -1.92 -12.04 -37.55
CA LEU A 122 -2.93 -12.35 -38.56
C LEU A 122 -2.52 -11.85 -39.97
N HIS A 123 -1.85 -10.70 -40.05
CA HIS A 123 -1.35 -10.14 -41.33
C HIS A 123 -0.04 -10.77 -41.83
N THR A 124 0.69 -11.53 -41.02
CA THR A 124 1.87 -12.30 -41.48
C THR A 124 1.51 -13.72 -41.92
N ILE A 125 0.31 -14.20 -41.58
CA ILE A 125 -0.16 -15.57 -41.88
C ILE A 125 -1.09 -15.61 -43.12
N PHE A 126 -1.62 -14.48 -43.56
CA PHE A 126 -2.38 -14.30 -44.82
C PHE A 126 -1.65 -13.35 -45.76
#